data_AF-A0A526Z341-F1
#
_entry.id   AF-A0A526Z341-F1
#
_cell.length_a   1.000
_cell.length_b   1.000
_cell.length_c   1.000
_cell.angle_alpha   90.00
_cell.angle_beta   90.00
_cell.angle_gamma   90.00
#
_symmetry.space_group_name_H-M   'P 1'
#
loop_
_entity.id
_entity.type
_entity.pdbx_description
1 polymer ?
#
loop_
_entity_poly.entity_id
_entity_poly.type
_entity_poly.pdbx_seq_one_letter_code
_entity_poly.pdbx_strand_id
1 'polypeptide(L)'
;MHEDPLRAYAGLGVYAGMIGRRQFLQAGMTGLLAISLPRRAVARPSLEEAIRTFTGGANVLDGRVRLDLPPLVENGNAVGIAVVA
;
A
#
# COMPACT_ATOMS: atom_id res chain seq x y z
N MET A 1 8.08 -23.04 -61.27
CA MET A 1 7.56 -23.59 -60.01
C MET A 1 8.45 -23.09 -58.89
N HIS A 2 8.18 -21.89 -58.38
CA HIS A 2 8.95 -21.28 -57.30
C HIS A 2 7.92 -20.83 -56.26
N GLU A 3 7.56 -21.75 -55.37
CA GLU A 3 6.71 -21.46 -54.22
C GLU A 3 7.51 -20.51 -53.32
N ASP A 4 6.96 -19.33 -53.04
CA ASP A 4 7.55 -18.32 -52.17
C ASP A 4 7.35 -18.75 -50.69
N PRO A 5 8.41 -19.17 -49.97
CA PRO A 5 8.30 -19.66 -48.60
C PRO A 5 7.97 -18.55 -47.59
N LEU A 6 7.95 -17.28 -48.00
CA LEU A 6 7.76 -16.14 -47.11
C LEU A 6 6.30 -15.88 -46.75
N ARG A 7 5.34 -16.49 -47.46
CA ARG A 7 3.91 -16.38 -47.11
C ARG A 7 3.52 -17.15 -45.86
N ALA A 8 4.31 -18.15 -45.46
CA ALA A 8 4.03 -18.95 -44.26
C ALA A 8 4.31 -18.21 -42.94
N TYR A 9 5.16 -17.16 -42.97
CA TYR A 9 5.60 -16.45 -41.75
C TYR A 9 4.89 -15.11 -41.50
N ALA A 10 4.15 -14.59 -42.49
CA ALA A 10 3.46 -13.30 -42.38
C ALA A 10 2.24 -13.33 -41.44
N GLY A 11 1.74 -14.52 -41.08
CA GLY A 11 0.54 -14.68 -40.26
C GLY A 11 0.78 -14.77 -38.75
N LEU A 12 2.01 -15.04 -38.29
CA LEU A 12 2.28 -15.34 -36.87
C LEU A 12 2.67 -14.12 -36.02
N GLY A 13 3.10 -13.02 -36.64
CA GLY A 13 3.59 -11.83 -35.92
C GLY A 13 2.55 -10.75 -35.60
N VAL A 14 1.41 -10.71 -36.32
CA VAL A 14 0.45 -9.60 -36.23
C VAL A 14 -0.61 -9.80 -35.14
N TYR A 15 -0.87 -11.06 -34.74
CA TYR A 15 -1.85 -11.36 -33.68
C TYR A 15 -1.28 -11.30 -32.26
N ALA A 16 0.03 -11.10 -32.11
CA ALA A 16 0.69 -10.99 -30.81
C ALA A 16 0.31 -9.72 -30.02
N GLY A 17 -0.36 -8.75 -30.65
CA GLY A 17 -0.73 -7.46 -30.05
C GLY A 17 -2.22 -7.15 -29.92
N MET A 18 -3.13 -8.03 -30.39
CA MET A 18 -4.57 -7.76 -30.31
C MET A 18 -5.17 -8.40 -29.06
N ILE A 19 -5.40 -7.59 -28.02
CA ILE A 19 -6.19 -8.00 -26.85
C ILE A 19 -7.61 -8.28 -27.33
N GLY A 20 -8.01 -9.55 -27.32
CA GLY A 20 -9.37 -9.94 -27.69
C GLY A 20 -10.39 -9.43 -26.68
N ARG A 21 -11.63 -9.16 -27.12
CA ARG A 21 -12.75 -8.75 -26.24
C ARG A 21 -12.88 -9.63 -24.99
N ARG A 22 -12.68 -10.94 -25.13
CA ARG A 22 -12.76 -11.89 -24.01
C ARG A 22 -11.63 -11.68 -22.99
N GLN A 23 -10.41 -11.47 -23.46
CA GLN A 23 -9.26 -11.19 -22.60
C GLN A 23 -9.42 -9.83 -21.88
N PHE A 24 -9.95 -8.83 -22.57
CA PHE A 24 -10.26 -7.54 -21.96
C PHE A 24 -11.31 -7.65 -20.84
N LEU A 25 -12.40 -8.40 -21.09
CA LEU A 25 -13.43 -8.64 -20.08
C LEU A 25 -12.91 -9.47 -18.90
N GLN A 26 -12.07 -10.48 -19.17
CA GLN A 26 -11.42 -11.26 -18.12
C GLN A 26 -10.50 -10.40 -17.26
N ALA A 27 -9.63 -9.58 -17.88
CA ALA A 27 -8.73 -8.69 -17.16
C ALA A 27 -9.51 -7.66 -16.31
N GLY A 28 -10.60 -7.08 -16.86
CA GLY A 28 -11.47 -6.18 -16.13
C GLY A 28 -12.16 -6.85 -14.94
N MET A 29 -12.68 -8.06 -15.12
CA MET A 29 -13.30 -8.85 -14.05
C MET A 29 -12.29 -9.20 -12.96
N THR A 30 -11.10 -9.65 -13.33
CA THR A 30 -10.02 -9.95 -12.38
C THR A 30 -9.58 -8.69 -11.61
N GLY A 31 -9.47 -7.55 -12.29
CA GLY A 31 -9.16 -6.27 -11.67
C GLY A 31 -10.24 -5.84 -10.66
N LEU A 32 -11.51 -5.93 -11.04
CA LEU A 32 -12.65 -5.62 -10.16
C LEU A 32 -12.68 -6.53 -8.93
N LEU A 33 -12.47 -7.83 -9.12
CA LEU A 33 -12.37 -8.78 -8.02
C LEU A 33 -11.21 -8.42 -7.10
N ALA A 34 -10.02 -8.14 -7.64
CA ALA A 34 -8.83 -7.78 -6.87
C ALA A 34 -9.04 -6.54 -5.98
N ILE A 35 -9.73 -5.49 -6.48
CA ILE A 35 -10.00 -4.29 -5.68
C ILE A 35 -11.19 -4.42 -4.73
N SER A 36 -12.09 -5.38 -4.99
CA SER A 36 -13.25 -5.67 -4.13
C SER A 36 -12.89 -6.46 -2.86
N LEU A 37 -11.72 -7.10 -2.83
CA LEU A 37 -11.27 -7.81 -1.63
C LEU A 37 -11.12 -6.81 -0.46
N PRO A 38 -11.62 -7.15 0.73
CA PRO A 38 -11.43 -6.33 1.91
C PRO A 38 -9.93 -6.18 2.16
N ARG A 39 -9.45 -4.93 2.21
CA ARG A 39 -8.09 -4.66 2.64
C ARG A 39 -7.97 -5.11 4.09
N ARG A 40 -7.01 -5.98 4.39
CA ARG A 40 -6.68 -6.29 5.78
C ARG A 40 -6.25 -4.99 6.44
N ALA A 41 -6.94 -4.61 7.51
CA ALA A 41 -6.42 -3.59 8.40
C ALA A 41 -5.07 -4.10 8.92
N VAL A 42 -3.99 -3.42 8.53
CA VAL A 42 -2.70 -3.64 9.18
C VAL A 42 -2.89 -3.13 10.61
N ALA A 43 -2.86 -4.05 11.57
CA ALA A 43 -2.87 -3.67 12.98
C ALA A 43 -1.71 -2.70 13.19
N ARG A 44 -1.99 -1.54 13.76
CA ARG A 44 -0.91 -0.68 14.24
C ARG A 44 -0.18 -1.45 15.36
N PRO A 45 1.15 -1.30 15.47
CA PRO A 45 1.86 -1.89 16.60
C PRO A 45 1.19 -1.42 17.88
N SER A 46 1.16 -2.28 18.89
CA SER A 46 0.75 -1.84 20.21
C SER A 46 1.66 -0.70 20.68
N LEU A 47 1.18 0.14 21.61
CA LEU A 47 2.02 1.18 22.19
C LEU A 47 3.30 0.58 22.78
N GLU A 48 3.18 -0.59 23.42
CA GLU A 48 4.32 -1.33 23.99
C GLU A 48 5.31 -1.79 22.92
N GLU A 49 4.84 -2.33 21.79
CA GLU A 49 5.69 -2.70 20.67
C GLU A 49 6.40 -1.48 20.08
N ALA A 50 5.67 -0.38 19.90
CA ALA A 50 6.24 0.86 19.39
C ALA A 50 7.33 1.43 20.31
N ILE A 51 7.09 1.42 21.63
CA ILE A 51 8.08 1.84 22.63
C ILE A 51 9.30 0.93 22.56
N ARG A 52 9.12 -0.40 22.58
CA ARG A 52 10.23 -1.37 22.53
C ARG A 52 11.07 -1.21 21.26
N THR A 53 10.41 -1.00 20.12
CA THR A 53 11.09 -0.73 18.85
C THR A 53 11.86 0.60 18.89
N PHE A 54 11.28 1.66 19.46
CA PHE A 54 11.93 2.96 19.60
C PHE A 54 13.15 2.92 20.53
N THR A 55 13.06 2.23 21.66
CA THR A 55 14.14 2.16 22.66
C THR A 55 15.20 1.10 22.35
N GLY A 56 14.97 0.25 21.34
CA GLY A 56 15.83 -0.91 21.08
C GLY A 56 15.82 -1.93 22.23
N GLY A 57 14.78 -1.92 23.06
CA GLY A 57 14.70 -2.77 24.26
C GLY A 57 15.42 -2.23 25.50
N ALA A 58 15.94 -0.99 25.47
CA ALA A 58 16.49 -0.35 26.66
C ALA A 58 15.40 -0.12 27.72
N ASN A 59 15.80 -0.17 29.00
CA ASN A 59 14.90 0.11 30.12
C ASN A 59 14.44 1.58 30.09
N VAL A 60 13.12 1.81 30.14
CA VAL A 60 12.54 3.16 30.15
C VAL A 60 12.54 3.68 31.59
N LEU A 61 13.04 4.89 31.77
CA LEU A 61 13.08 5.57 33.06
C LEU A 61 12.06 6.70 33.09
N ASP A 62 11.42 6.90 34.24
CA ASP A 62 10.48 7.99 34.45
C ASP A 62 11.19 9.34 34.70
N GLY A 63 10.52 10.43 34.33
CA GLY A 63 10.98 11.81 34.55
C GLY A 63 11.80 12.39 33.39
N ARG A 64 12.50 13.50 33.65
CA ARG A 64 13.39 14.23 32.71
C ARG A 64 12.73 14.79 31.44
N VAL A 65 11.47 14.49 31.20
CA VAL A 65 10.68 15.04 30.09
C VAL A 65 9.37 15.57 30.67
N ARG A 66 9.02 16.81 30.33
CA ARG A 66 7.72 17.42 30.63
C ARG A 66 6.93 17.55 29.34
N LEU A 67 5.76 16.93 29.31
CA LEU A 67 4.77 17.12 28.26
C LEU A 67 3.82 18.24 28.68
N ASP A 68 3.80 19.33 27.92
CA ASP A 68 2.96 20.49 28.16
C ASP A 68 1.79 20.50 27.19
N LEU A 69 0.57 20.53 27.71
CA LEU A 69 -0.66 20.55 26.92
C LEU A 69 -1.78 21.28 27.69
N PRO A 70 -2.72 21.92 26.99
CA PRO A 70 -3.86 22.56 27.61
C PRO A 70 -4.79 21.53 28.28
N PRO A 71 -5.42 21.87 29.42
CA PRO A 71 -6.32 20.96 30.13
C PRO A 71 -7.64 20.70 29.38
N LEU A 72 -8.03 21.61 28.50
CA LEU A 72 -9.22 21.48 27.65
C LEU A 72 -8.94 22.15 26.31
N VAL A 73 -9.47 21.55 25.24
CA VAL A 73 -9.42 22.08 23.88
C VAL A 73 -10.84 22.12 23.33
N GLU A 74 -11.27 23.30 22.88
CA GLU A 74 -12.61 23.50 22.33
C GLU A 74 -12.80 22.77 20.99
N ASN A 75 -11.74 22.71 20.17
CA ASN A 75 -11.72 22.02 18.89
C ASN A 75 -10.60 20.97 18.87
N GLY A 76 -10.96 19.69 18.82
CA GLY A 76 -10.01 18.56 18.87
C GLY A 76 -9.22 18.29 17.58
N ASN A 77 -9.39 19.10 16.53
CA ASN A 77 -8.70 18.90 15.25
C ASN A 77 -7.22 19.26 15.31
N ALA A 78 -6.86 20.20 16.19
CA ALA A 78 -5.47 20.59 16.43
C ALA A 78 -5.30 20.91 17.91
N VAL A 79 -4.31 20.25 18.54
CA VAL A 79 -3.97 20.46 19.94
C VAL A 79 -2.52 20.88 20.00
N GLY A 80 -2.25 22.05 20.57
CA GLY A 80 -0.88 22.51 20.82
C GLY A 80 -0.24 21.68 21.92
N ILE A 81 0.92 21.10 21.64
CA ILE A 81 1.70 20.28 22.57
C ILE A 81 3.16 20.76 22.51
N ALA A 82 3.80 20.88 23.67
CA ALA A 82 5.24 21.11 23.77
C ALA A 82 5.93 20.01 24.58
N VAL A 83 7.16 19.67 24.19
CA VAL A 83 8.01 18.70 24.89
C VAL A 83 9.24 19.45 25.38
N VAL A 84 9.51 19.37 26.67
CA VAL A 84 10.66 20.03 27.32
C VAL A 84 11.48 18.97 28.05
N ALA A 85 12.81 19.05 27.96
CA ALA A 85 13.76 18.14 28.60
C ALA A 85 14.58 18.85 29.69
#